data_AF-A0AAJ1UGL2-F1
#
_entry.id   AF-A0AAJ1UGL2-F1
#
_cell.length_a   1.000
_cell.length_b   1.000
_cell.length_c   1.000
_cell.angle_alpha   90.00
_cell.angle_beta   90.00
_cell.angle_gamma   90.00
#
_symmetry.space_group_name_H-M   'P 1'
#
loop_
_entity.id
_entity.type
_entity.pdbx_description
1 polymer ?
#
loop_
_entity_poly.entity_id
_entity_poly.type
_entity_poly.pdbx_seq_one_letter_code
_entity_poly.pdbx_strand_id
1 'polypeptide(L)'
;MPQKLIDQTTIQPDGKPGDDAFTAFATCNDNFQDAEGRLSALEGGSSNIGQDVADLKRGLQQETQLRMDADSALSQAIAAENAARQSADAALGSRFIGKNRLINGSMRWWQRGTNFTAPGYSVDRWYFNAGGVSSPSLSRNAITSGSFDTECIYFAKIAYGAVTDAANHYVVLEQRMENVTTLAGRTVTVSFKVFNSGAAGRQIAIEFGQSFGAGGSAQVSGIGAAKYSLAAGINTVTHTVQIPSISGKTVGANNSLILTLWATGGINFNARNASLGTQSGDLHFTQVQLEEGSSASAFDYRPDGVELALCRRFYRKSYMQSDAPGTNTNAGRFTAGNGTNTNQINRFCVQLGEPMRAPPSLVIYGAPSGTPGVVSQADGSNITAVVEAIGDASFNVGWNNTNGQWGGWFQWTADAEI
;
A
#
# COMPACT_ATOMS: atom_id res chain seq x y z
N MET A 1 -38.16 -5.25 -80.43
CA MET A 1 -37.50 -4.85 -81.71
C MET A 1 -37.58 -3.32 -81.86
N PRO A 2 -36.93 -2.64 -82.84
CA PRO A 2 -37.27 -1.25 -83.13
C PRO A 2 -38.75 -1.15 -83.56
N GLN A 3 -39.43 -0.07 -83.13
CA GLN A 3 -40.82 0.19 -83.49
C GLN A 3 -40.97 0.21 -85.01
N LYS A 4 -41.90 -0.58 -85.56
CA LYS A 4 -42.24 -0.51 -86.97
C LYS A 4 -43.07 0.75 -87.22
N LEU A 5 -42.73 1.55 -88.22
CA LEU A 5 -43.45 2.78 -88.56
C LEU A 5 -44.40 2.52 -89.73
N ILE A 6 -45.58 3.10 -89.69
CA ILE A 6 -46.54 3.08 -90.80
C ILE A 6 -46.10 4.16 -91.79
N ASP A 7 -45.93 3.80 -93.06
CA ASP A 7 -45.61 4.77 -94.11
C ASP A 7 -46.89 5.49 -94.55
N GLN A 8 -46.85 6.81 -94.56
CA GLN A 8 -47.99 7.66 -94.95
C GLN A 8 -47.77 8.38 -96.29
N THR A 9 -46.61 8.17 -96.93
CA THR A 9 -46.10 9.07 -97.96
C THR A 9 -45.67 8.39 -99.25
N THR A 10 -45.26 7.13 -99.22
CA THR A 10 -44.85 6.40 -100.43
C THR A 10 -46.04 6.06 -101.32
N ILE A 11 -45.95 6.32 -102.63
CA ILE A 11 -47.02 6.03 -103.59
C ILE A 11 -47.01 4.53 -103.93
N GLN A 12 -48.10 3.84 -103.63
CA GLN A 12 -48.28 2.41 -103.89
C GLN A 12 -48.64 2.15 -105.36
N PRO A 13 -48.53 0.90 -105.86
CA PRO A 13 -48.87 0.53 -107.23
C PRO A 13 -50.32 0.83 -107.67
N ASP A 14 -51.23 1.06 -106.71
CA ASP A 14 -52.61 1.46 -106.94
C ASP A 14 -52.80 3.00 -107.09
N GLY A 15 -51.71 3.77 -107.03
CA GLY A 15 -51.68 5.22 -107.17
C GLY A 15 -52.04 6.00 -105.90
N LYS A 16 -52.28 5.34 -104.76
CA LYS A 16 -52.58 6.00 -103.49
C LYS A 16 -51.31 6.14 -102.62
N PRO A 17 -51.17 7.24 -101.85
CA PRO A 17 -50.05 7.42 -100.94
C PRO A 17 -50.26 6.67 -99.62
N GLY A 18 -49.18 6.07 -99.10
CA GLY A 18 -49.11 5.38 -97.81
C GLY A 18 -49.40 3.88 -97.86
N ASP A 19 -49.13 3.19 -96.76
CA ASP A 19 -49.51 1.78 -96.56
C ASP A 19 -51.03 1.62 -96.62
N ASP A 20 -51.49 0.49 -97.17
CA ASP A 20 -52.91 0.16 -97.13
C ASP A 20 -53.39 -0.11 -95.69
N ALA A 21 -54.71 -0.06 -95.49
CA ALA A 21 -55.29 -0.22 -94.15
C ALA A 21 -54.88 -1.55 -93.50
N PHE A 22 -54.81 -2.65 -94.27
CA PHE A 22 -54.45 -3.96 -93.74
C PHE A 22 -52.98 -4.01 -93.28
N THR A 23 -52.07 -3.38 -94.02
CA THR A 23 -50.64 -3.29 -93.70
C THR A 23 -50.39 -2.38 -92.51
N ALA A 24 -51.10 -1.26 -92.43
CA ALA A 24 -51.07 -0.36 -91.28
C ALA A 24 -51.59 -1.05 -89.99
N PHE A 25 -52.71 -1.78 -90.09
CA PHE A 25 -53.25 -2.55 -88.96
C PHE A 25 -52.35 -3.72 -88.55
N ALA A 26 -51.74 -4.42 -89.51
CA ALA A 26 -50.76 -5.47 -89.21
C ALA A 26 -49.53 -4.90 -88.48
N THR A 27 -49.05 -3.74 -88.91
CA THR A 27 -47.93 -3.03 -88.27
C THR A 27 -48.28 -2.59 -86.85
N CYS A 28 -49.50 -2.09 -86.62
CA CYS A 28 -50.00 -1.80 -85.28
C CYS A 28 -50.04 -3.07 -84.41
N ASN A 29 -50.61 -4.17 -84.91
CA ASN A 29 -50.70 -5.43 -84.16
C ASN A 29 -49.33 -5.99 -83.80
N ASP A 30 -48.37 -5.96 -84.74
CA ASP A 30 -46.99 -6.39 -84.50
C ASP A 30 -46.31 -5.54 -83.41
N ASN A 31 -46.51 -4.23 -83.44
CA ASN A 31 -45.98 -3.32 -82.41
C ASN A 31 -46.66 -3.55 -81.05
N PHE A 32 -47.97 -3.80 -81.02
CA PHE A 32 -48.69 -4.17 -79.79
C PHE A 32 -48.19 -5.49 -79.23
N GLN A 33 -47.95 -6.49 -80.08
CA GLN A 33 -47.43 -7.78 -79.67
C GLN A 33 -45.97 -7.69 -79.15
N ASP A 34 -45.11 -6.87 -79.77
CA ASP A 34 -43.76 -6.58 -79.25
C ASP A 34 -43.82 -5.83 -77.91
N ALA A 35 -44.73 -4.86 -77.78
CA ALA A 35 -44.93 -4.12 -76.54
C ALA A 35 -45.44 -5.01 -75.40
N GLU A 36 -46.42 -5.87 -75.66
CA GLU A 36 -46.92 -6.87 -74.70
C GLU A 36 -45.82 -7.87 -74.32
N GLY A 37 -45.04 -8.36 -75.30
CA GLY A 37 -43.91 -9.25 -75.03
C GLY A 37 -42.84 -8.61 -74.15
N ARG A 38 -42.51 -7.32 -74.39
CA ARG A 38 -41.57 -6.57 -73.55
C ARG A 38 -42.12 -6.29 -72.16
N LEU A 39 -43.40 -5.97 -72.05
CA LEU A 39 -44.08 -5.75 -70.76
C LEU A 39 -44.10 -7.04 -69.94
N SER A 40 -44.44 -8.17 -70.55
CA SER A 40 -44.42 -9.49 -69.91
C SER A 40 -43.01 -9.90 -69.48
N ALA A 41 -41.98 -9.60 -70.28
CA ALA A 41 -40.58 -9.83 -69.91
C ALA A 41 -40.13 -8.94 -68.73
N LEU A 42 -40.59 -7.68 -68.68
CA LEU A 42 -40.36 -6.77 -67.56
C LEU A 42 -41.04 -7.26 -66.27
N GLU A 43 -42.29 -7.71 -66.35
CA GLU A 43 -43.03 -8.29 -65.23
C GLU A 43 -42.39 -9.60 -64.74
N GLY A 44 -41.93 -10.45 -65.66
CA GLY A 44 -41.19 -11.68 -65.35
C GLY A 44 -39.87 -11.41 -64.63
N GLY A 45 -39.13 -10.38 -65.06
CA GLY A 45 -37.87 -9.95 -64.44
C GLY A 45 -38.03 -9.20 -63.11
N SER A 46 -39.15 -8.50 -62.88
CA SER A 46 -39.41 -7.76 -61.63
C SER A 46 -40.19 -8.55 -60.58
N SER A 47 -40.70 -9.73 -60.93
CA SER A 47 -41.61 -10.54 -60.11
C SER A 47 -41.09 -10.85 -58.70
N ASN A 48 -39.77 -10.86 -58.49
CA ASN A 48 -39.15 -11.25 -57.22
C ASN A 48 -38.42 -10.12 -56.48
N ILE A 49 -38.33 -8.90 -57.04
CA ILE A 49 -37.55 -7.80 -56.42
C ILE A 49 -38.07 -7.46 -55.01
N GLY A 50 -39.39 -7.49 -54.80
CA GLY A 50 -39.98 -7.26 -53.49
C GLY A 50 -39.58 -8.32 -52.45
N GLN A 51 -39.48 -9.58 -52.90
CA GLN A 51 -39.07 -10.70 -52.06
C GLN A 51 -37.57 -10.63 -51.74
N ASP A 52 -36.73 -10.34 -52.74
CA ASP A 52 -35.28 -10.20 -52.57
C ASP A 52 -34.92 -9.06 -51.60
N VAL A 53 -35.64 -7.93 -51.69
CA VAL A 53 -35.47 -6.81 -50.74
C VAL A 53 -35.92 -7.19 -49.33
N ALA A 54 -36.99 -7.97 -49.19
CA ALA A 54 -37.45 -8.45 -47.88
C ALA A 54 -36.44 -9.42 -47.25
N ASP A 55 -35.88 -10.32 -48.04
CA ASP A 55 -34.87 -11.28 -47.58
C ASP A 55 -33.53 -10.58 -47.25
N LEU A 56 -33.11 -9.59 -48.04
CA LEU A 56 -31.95 -8.75 -47.71
C LEU A 56 -32.15 -7.97 -46.40
N LYS A 57 -33.34 -7.40 -46.17
CA LYS A 57 -33.66 -6.73 -44.91
C LYS A 57 -33.61 -7.69 -43.73
N ARG A 58 -34.14 -8.91 -43.89
CA ARG A 58 -34.08 -9.96 -42.86
C ARG A 58 -32.64 -10.37 -42.58
N GLY A 59 -31.83 -10.57 -43.63
CA GLY A 59 -30.40 -10.88 -43.50
C GLY A 59 -29.62 -9.78 -42.80
N LEU A 60 -29.87 -8.51 -43.12
CA LEU A 60 -29.22 -7.37 -42.47
C LEU A 60 -29.61 -7.27 -40.98
N GLN A 61 -30.88 -7.51 -40.65
CA GLN A 61 -31.34 -7.55 -39.25
C GLN A 61 -30.67 -8.69 -38.47
N GLN A 62 -30.56 -9.88 -39.06
CA GLN A 62 -29.87 -11.02 -38.47
C GLN A 62 -28.38 -10.73 -38.25
N GLU A 63 -27.68 -10.19 -39.25
CA GLU A 63 -26.26 -9.81 -39.15
C GLU A 63 -26.04 -8.74 -38.07
N THR A 64 -26.94 -7.76 -37.99
CA THR A 64 -26.87 -6.70 -36.96
C THR A 64 -27.02 -7.30 -35.56
N GLN A 65 -27.97 -8.21 -35.37
CA GLN A 65 -28.17 -8.89 -34.09
C GLN A 65 -26.96 -9.74 -33.72
N LEU A 66 -26.42 -10.52 -34.67
CA LEU A 66 -25.22 -11.34 -34.45
C LEU A 66 -24.02 -10.51 -34.02
N ARG A 67 -23.84 -9.32 -34.60
CA ARG A 67 -22.78 -8.37 -34.20
C ARG A 67 -23.00 -7.83 -32.80
N MET A 68 -24.22 -7.41 -32.47
CA MET A 68 -24.56 -6.92 -31.12
C MET A 68 -24.34 -8.01 -30.06
N ASP A 69 -24.72 -9.25 -30.36
CA ASP A 69 -24.53 -10.39 -29.46
C ASP A 69 -23.03 -10.71 -29.30
N ALA A 70 -22.25 -10.66 -30.39
CA ALA A 70 -20.81 -10.85 -30.36
C ALA A 70 -20.08 -9.74 -29.56
N ASP A 71 -20.46 -8.48 -29.74
CA ASP A 71 -19.90 -7.35 -29.00
C ASP A 71 -20.22 -7.44 -27.50
N SER A 72 -21.43 -7.86 -27.16
CA SER A 72 -21.85 -8.12 -25.78
C SER A 72 -21.05 -9.26 -25.16
N ALA A 73 -20.90 -10.39 -25.87
CA ALA A 73 -20.11 -11.53 -25.43
C ALA A 73 -18.63 -11.17 -25.25
N LEU A 74 -18.05 -10.42 -26.18
CA LEU A 74 -16.67 -9.93 -26.08
C LEU A 74 -16.49 -9.00 -24.87
N SER A 75 -17.43 -8.08 -24.66
CA SER A 75 -17.40 -7.17 -23.50
C SER A 75 -17.46 -7.94 -22.18
N GLN A 76 -18.31 -8.97 -22.09
CA GLN A 76 -18.37 -9.86 -20.92
C GLN A 76 -17.08 -10.65 -20.72
N ALA A 77 -16.48 -11.18 -21.80
CA ALA A 77 -15.22 -11.91 -21.74
C ALA A 77 -14.06 -11.02 -21.27
N ILE A 78 -13.97 -9.77 -21.76
CA ILE A 78 -12.97 -8.78 -21.32
C ILE A 78 -13.18 -8.45 -19.83
N ALA A 79 -14.42 -8.26 -19.38
CA ALA A 79 -14.70 -8.00 -17.97
C ALA A 79 -14.29 -9.18 -17.07
N ALA A 80 -14.56 -10.42 -17.51
CA ALA A 80 -14.17 -11.63 -16.78
C ALA A 80 -12.64 -11.79 -16.71
N GLU A 81 -11.93 -11.58 -17.82
CA GLU A 81 -10.46 -11.61 -17.86
C GLU A 81 -9.85 -10.54 -16.93
N ASN A 82 -10.37 -9.32 -16.93
CA ASN A 82 -9.92 -8.26 -16.03
C ASN A 82 -10.13 -8.64 -14.55
N ALA A 83 -11.29 -9.22 -14.21
CA ALA A 83 -11.56 -9.69 -12.85
C ALA A 83 -10.64 -10.86 -12.44
N ALA A 84 -10.34 -11.78 -13.37
CA ALA A 84 -9.41 -12.89 -13.15
C ALA A 84 -7.98 -12.38 -12.91
N ARG A 85 -7.51 -11.40 -13.70
CA ARG A 85 -6.20 -10.74 -13.50
C ARG A 85 -6.10 -10.03 -12.16
N GLN A 86 -7.13 -9.24 -11.79
CA GLN A 86 -7.16 -8.59 -10.47
C GLN A 86 -7.12 -9.61 -9.32
N SER A 87 -7.81 -10.74 -9.48
CA SER A 87 -7.80 -11.82 -8.50
C SER A 87 -6.43 -12.51 -8.42
N ALA A 88 -5.78 -12.74 -9.57
CA ALA A 88 -4.44 -13.31 -9.66
C ALA A 88 -3.38 -12.36 -9.08
N ASP A 89 -3.42 -11.06 -9.39
CA ASP A 89 -2.54 -10.04 -8.82
C ASP A 89 -2.73 -9.91 -7.30
N ALA A 90 -3.99 -9.97 -6.81
CA ALA A 90 -4.26 -10.00 -5.38
C ALA A 90 -3.70 -11.26 -4.71
N ALA A 91 -3.77 -12.41 -5.38
CA ALA A 91 -3.25 -13.69 -4.91
C ALA A 91 -1.73 -13.83 -5.02
N LEU A 92 -1.09 -13.14 -5.97
CA LEU A 92 0.37 -13.10 -6.13
C LEU A 92 0.99 -12.05 -5.20
N GLY A 93 0.34 -10.89 -5.05
CA GLY A 93 0.73 -9.86 -4.09
C GLY A 93 0.67 -10.34 -2.64
N SER A 94 -0.26 -11.24 -2.30
CA SER A 94 -0.29 -11.88 -0.98
C SER A 94 0.83 -12.89 -0.75
N ARG A 95 1.49 -13.37 -1.81
CA ARG A 95 2.41 -14.52 -1.73
C ARG A 95 3.87 -14.18 -1.50
N PHE A 96 4.34 -12.95 -1.75
CA PHE A 96 5.77 -12.68 -1.60
C PHE A 96 6.20 -11.38 -0.92
N ILE A 97 5.38 -10.34 -0.84
CA ILE A 97 5.63 -9.18 0.03
C ILE A 97 4.25 -8.65 0.42
N GLY A 98 3.88 -8.77 1.70
CA GLY A 98 2.57 -8.33 2.19
C GLY A 98 2.18 -6.95 1.69
N LYS A 99 0.88 -6.75 1.40
CA LYS A 99 0.30 -5.51 0.83
C LYS A 99 0.59 -4.29 1.69
N ASN A 100 0.63 -4.50 3.00
CA ASN A 100 0.98 -3.45 3.95
C ASN A 100 2.41 -2.96 3.66
N ARG A 101 2.64 -1.65 3.57
CA ARG A 101 3.99 -1.07 3.47
C ARG A 101 4.59 -0.77 4.84
N LEU A 102 3.77 -0.79 5.88
CA LEU A 102 4.19 -0.55 7.25
C LEU A 102 4.71 -1.83 7.89
N ILE A 103 5.72 -1.67 8.73
CA ILE A 103 6.28 -2.72 9.57
C ILE A 103 5.61 -2.62 10.96
N ASN A 104 5.32 -3.75 11.55
CA ASN A 104 4.68 -3.95 12.85
C ASN A 104 3.34 -3.21 12.97
N GLY A 105 2.53 -3.17 11.90
CA GLY A 105 1.23 -2.49 11.90
C GLY A 105 0.21 -3.07 12.88
N SER A 106 0.36 -4.35 13.24
CA SER A 106 -0.45 -5.06 14.26
C SER A 106 0.00 -4.78 15.70
N MET A 107 1.07 -4.00 15.89
CA MET A 107 1.64 -3.67 17.20
C MET A 107 2.06 -4.91 18.01
N ARG A 108 2.47 -6.01 17.33
CA ARG A 108 2.81 -7.29 17.98
C ARG A 108 4.19 -7.28 18.63
N TRP A 109 5.18 -6.66 17.99
CA TRP A 109 6.57 -6.70 18.41
C TRP A 109 6.97 -5.49 19.25
N TRP A 110 7.62 -5.75 20.39
CA TRP A 110 8.01 -4.74 21.39
C TRP A 110 9.40 -5.07 21.94
N GLN A 111 10.39 -5.22 21.07
CA GLN A 111 11.72 -5.69 21.47
C GLN A 111 12.42 -4.72 22.44
N ARG A 112 12.18 -3.41 22.29
CA ARG A 112 12.79 -2.32 23.09
C ARG A 112 12.24 -2.16 24.51
N GLY A 113 11.12 -2.81 24.83
CA GLY A 113 10.38 -2.60 26.07
C GLY A 113 8.90 -2.30 25.79
N THR A 114 8.11 -2.15 26.84
CA THR A 114 6.63 -2.05 26.74
C THR A 114 6.06 -0.76 27.29
N ASN A 115 6.90 0.16 27.78
CA ASN A 115 6.48 1.42 28.36
C ASN A 115 7.56 2.49 28.12
N PHE A 116 7.17 3.61 27.51
CA PHE A 116 8.06 4.68 27.07
C PHE A 116 7.46 6.02 27.51
N THR A 117 8.26 6.85 28.18
CA THR A 117 7.85 8.17 28.68
C THR A 117 8.56 9.33 27.97
N ALA A 118 9.42 9.02 27.00
CA ALA A 118 10.17 9.97 26.20
C ALA A 118 9.92 9.74 24.70
N PRO A 119 10.00 10.78 23.86
CA PRO A 119 10.00 10.63 22.41
C PRO A 119 11.10 9.67 21.93
N GLY A 120 10.77 8.84 20.94
CA GLY A 120 11.70 7.85 20.40
C GLY A 120 11.01 6.69 19.70
N TYR A 121 11.83 5.82 19.10
CA TYR A 121 11.36 4.55 18.54
C TYR A 121 10.95 3.59 19.67
N SER A 122 9.81 2.91 19.50
CA SER A 122 9.14 2.19 20.59
C SER A 122 8.69 0.78 20.19
N VAL A 123 7.44 0.62 19.75
CA VAL A 123 6.80 -0.62 19.25
C VAL A 123 7.39 -1.01 17.90
N ASP A 124 8.70 -1.29 17.87
CA ASP A 124 9.52 -1.68 16.72
C ASP A 124 9.13 -1.00 15.39
N ARG A 125 9.89 0.06 15.02
CA ARG A 125 9.73 1.00 13.87
C ARG A 125 8.84 2.20 14.10
N TRP A 126 7.89 2.09 15.03
CA TRP A 126 7.01 3.20 15.34
C TRP A 126 7.69 4.22 16.24
N TYR A 127 7.68 5.48 15.81
CA TYR A 127 8.25 6.60 16.52
C TYR A 127 7.16 7.35 17.28
N PHE A 128 7.29 7.41 18.59
CA PHE A 128 6.45 8.23 19.45
C PHE A 128 7.08 9.60 19.58
N ASN A 129 6.31 10.67 19.34
CA ASN A 129 6.79 12.03 19.56
C ASN A 129 5.74 12.85 20.30
N ALA A 130 6.18 13.62 21.28
CA ALA A 130 5.31 14.49 22.04
C ALA A 130 6.07 15.75 22.48
N GLY A 131 5.37 16.87 22.51
CA GLY A 131 5.87 18.15 22.97
C GLY A 131 4.71 19.04 23.43
N GLY A 132 4.97 19.96 24.36
CA GLY A 132 3.95 20.89 24.84
C GLY A 132 2.74 20.23 25.54
N VAL A 133 2.91 19.04 26.12
CA VAL A 133 1.90 18.33 26.92
C VAL A 133 2.53 17.75 28.19
N SER A 134 1.72 17.51 29.23
CA SER A 134 2.19 16.86 30.46
C SER A 134 2.16 15.33 30.36
N SER A 135 3.17 14.69 30.96
CA SER A 135 3.29 13.23 31.12
C SER A 135 2.97 12.39 29.87
N PRO A 136 3.52 12.72 28.68
CA PRO A 136 3.30 11.89 27.49
C PRO A 136 3.93 10.51 27.67
N SER A 137 3.22 9.47 27.24
CA SER A 137 3.72 8.10 27.25
C SER A 137 3.14 7.26 26.12
N LEU A 138 3.90 6.24 25.71
CA LEU A 138 3.46 5.16 24.86
C LEU A 138 3.69 3.83 25.56
N SER A 139 2.68 2.97 25.61
CA SER A 139 2.73 1.70 26.33
C SER A 139 2.01 0.58 25.57
N ARG A 140 2.40 -0.66 25.83
CA ARG A 140 1.71 -1.84 25.31
C ARG A 140 0.47 -2.10 26.13
N ASN A 141 -0.67 -2.21 25.45
CA ASN A 141 -1.93 -2.59 26.09
C ASN A 141 -2.47 -3.88 25.46
N ALA A 142 -2.87 -4.84 26.27
CA ALA A 142 -3.38 -6.13 25.79
C ALA A 142 -4.82 -5.97 25.25
N ILE A 143 -5.09 -6.64 24.13
CA ILE A 143 -6.43 -6.76 23.56
C ILE A 143 -7.06 -8.03 24.14
N THR A 144 -8.27 -7.90 24.70
CA THR A 144 -9.07 -9.07 25.08
C THR A 144 -9.40 -9.87 23.83
N SER A 145 -9.07 -11.17 23.83
CA SER A 145 -9.30 -12.08 22.70
C SER A 145 -10.77 -12.02 22.26
N GLY A 146 -11.01 -11.83 20.96
CA GLY A 146 -12.34 -11.76 20.38
C GLY A 146 -13.11 -10.45 20.59
N SER A 147 -12.49 -9.43 21.19
CA SER A 147 -13.18 -8.14 21.44
C SER A 147 -13.51 -7.35 20.17
N PHE A 148 -12.60 -7.33 19.18
CA PHE A 148 -12.84 -6.74 17.86
C PHE A 148 -12.04 -7.38 16.72
N ASP A 149 -11.16 -8.31 17.07
CA ASP A 149 -10.28 -9.05 16.16
C ASP A 149 -9.80 -10.37 16.81
N THR A 150 -9.38 -11.33 15.99
CA THR A 150 -8.95 -12.67 16.41
C THR A 150 -7.43 -12.88 16.44
N GLU A 151 -6.65 -12.10 15.69
CA GLU A 151 -5.20 -12.29 15.53
C GLU A 151 -4.37 -11.14 16.15
N CYS A 152 -5.01 -9.97 16.31
CA CYS A 152 -4.43 -8.79 16.91
C CYS A 152 -4.54 -8.83 18.44
N ILE A 153 -3.40 -8.85 19.13
CA ILE A 153 -3.32 -9.08 20.58
C ILE A 153 -2.85 -7.87 21.40
N TYR A 154 -2.33 -6.82 20.75
CA TYR A 154 -1.87 -5.61 21.42
C TYR A 154 -2.33 -4.32 20.72
N PHE A 155 -2.49 -3.28 21.53
CA PHE A 155 -2.56 -1.89 21.13
C PHE A 155 -1.27 -1.16 21.51
N ALA A 156 -0.90 -0.18 20.69
CA ALA A 156 -0.04 0.92 21.10
C ALA A 156 -0.90 1.99 21.78
N LYS A 157 -0.86 2.05 23.11
CA LYS A 157 -1.59 3.03 23.93
C LYS A 157 -0.74 4.29 24.08
N ILE A 158 -1.23 5.41 23.59
CA ILE A 158 -0.71 6.75 23.85
C ILE A 158 -1.55 7.39 24.96
N ALA A 159 -0.88 7.89 26.00
CA ALA A 159 -1.50 8.63 27.10
C ALA A 159 -0.76 9.96 27.31
N TYR A 160 -1.51 11.03 27.55
CA TYR A 160 -0.95 12.37 27.80
C TYR A 160 -1.98 13.24 28.54
N GLY A 161 -1.45 14.14 29.36
CA GLY A 161 -2.21 15.05 30.19
C GLY A 161 -2.52 16.39 29.52
N ALA A 162 -2.56 17.43 30.34
CA ALA A 162 -2.89 18.79 29.91
C ALA A 162 -1.86 19.36 28.92
N VAL A 163 -2.34 20.20 28.01
CA VAL A 163 -1.49 21.02 27.13
C VAL A 163 -0.74 22.05 27.95
N THR A 164 0.57 22.15 27.74
CA THR A 164 1.47 23.12 28.37
C THR A 164 1.97 24.18 27.38
N ASP A 165 1.82 23.97 26.08
CA ASP A 165 2.05 24.98 25.03
C ASP A 165 0.82 25.07 24.09
N ALA A 166 0.12 26.20 24.10
CA ALA A 166 -1.08 26.37 23.29
C ALA A 166 -0.82 26.30 21.77
N ALA A 167 0.34 26.77 21.30
CA ALA A 167 0.62 26.94 19.88
C ALA A 167 1.40 25.76 19.26
N ASN A 168 2.33 25.17 20.04
CA ASN A 168 3.27 24.15 19.55
C ASN A 168 3.11 22.78 20.23
N HIS A 169 2.03 22.52 20.95
CA HIS A 169 1.81 21.15 21.44
C HIS A 169 1.57 20.18 20.31
N TYR A 170 2.01 18.94 20.50
CA TYR A 170 1.71 17.82 19.62
C TYR A 170 1.89 16.50 20.37
N VAL A 171 1.10 15.50 19.98
CA VAL A 171 1.37 14.09 20.31
C VAL A 171 1.07 13.28 19.06
N VAL A 172 2.07 12.55 18.58
CA VAL A 172 2.01 11.81 17.33
C VAL A 172 2.61 10.41 17.46
N LEU A 173 2.07 9.51 16.66
CA LEU A 173 2.65 8.21 16.38
C LEU A 173 3.00 8.16 14.90
N GLU A 174 4.26 7.90 14.59
CA GLU A 174 4.79 7.98 13.24
C GLU A 174 5.39 6.64 12.81
N GLN A 175 5.31 6.35 11.53
CA GLN A 175 6.23 5.40 10.91
C GLN A 175 6.90 6.04 9.72
N ARG A 176 8.24 6.04 9.75
CA ARG A 176 9.09 6.54 8.68
C ARG A 176 9.50 5.38 7.81
N MET A 177 8.81 5.21 6.69
CA MET A 177 9.17 4.22 5.67
C MET A 177 10.42 4.69 4.97
N GLU A 178 11.41 3.80 4.88
CA GLU A 178 12.65 4.12 4.19
C GLU A 178 12.39 4.46 2.73
N ASN A 179 13.22 5.37 2.21
CA ASN A 179 13.18 5.82 0.83
C ASN A 179 11.93 6.67 0.49
N VAL A 180 12.14 7.96 0.23
CA VAL A 180 11.12 8.94 -0.17
C VAL A 180 10.51 8.61 -1.53
N THR A 181 11.15 7.76 -2.34
CA THR A 181 10.56 7.25 -3.59
C THR A 181 9.41 6.27 -3.31
N THR A 182 9.30 5.74 -2.09
CA THR A 182 8.21 4.83 -1.70
C THR A 182 6.87 5.48 -1.99
N LEU A 183 6.06 4.83 -2.84
CA LEU A 183 4.72 5.27 -3.26
C LEU A 183 4.65 6.66 -3.91
N ALA A 184 5.78 7.28 -4.27
CA ALA A 184 5.79 8.61 -4.88
C ALA A 184 5.01 8.62 -6.20
N GLY A 185 4.16 9.63 -6.38
CA GLY A 185 3.28 9.79 -7.55
C GLY A 185 2.04 8.90 -7.55
N ARG A 186 1.84 8.05 -6.55
CA ARG A 186 0.74 7.07 -6.50
C ARG A 186 -0.39 7.52 -5.57
N THR A 187 -1.60 7.06 -5.85
CA THR A 187 -2.72 7.12 -4.89
C THR A 187 -2.58 5.95 -3.93
N VAL A 188 -2.71 6.24 -2.65
CA VAL A 188 -2.53 5.27 -1.56
C VAL A 188 -3.71 5.37 -0.59
N THR A 189 -3.97 4.28 0.11
CA THR A 189 -4.95 4.24 1.19
C THR A 189 -4.29 3.72 2.45
N VAL A 190 -4.44 4.47 3.54
CA VAL A 190 -4.14 4.00 4.90
C VAL A 190 -5.43 3.62 5.61
N SER A 191 -5.43 2.48 6.28
CA SER A 191 -6.50 2.03 7.18
C SER A 191 -5.94 1.65 8.54
N PHE A 192 -6.69 1.90 9.60
CA PHE A 192 -6.32 1.46 10.95
C PHE A 192 -7.50 1.38 11.90
N LYS A 193 -7.29 0.67 13.00
CA LYS A 193 -8.18 0.68 14.15
C LYS A 193 -7.65 1.59 15.25
N VAL A 194 -8.54 2.38 15.82
CA VAL A 194 -8.26 3.24 16.98
C VAL A 194 -9.34 3.05 18.03
N PHE A 195 -8.94 2.67 19.24
CA PHE A 195 -9.84 2.64 20.38
C PHE A 195 -9.79 3.97 21.13
N ASN A 196 -10.94 4.63 21.21
CA ASN A 196 -11.15 5.82 22.01
C ASN A 196 -11.74 5.42 23.36
N SER A 197 -10.94 5.55 24.42
CA SER A 197 -11.38 5.26 25.79
C SER A 197 -12.23 6.38 26.40
N GLY A 198 -12.31 7.54 25.75
CA GLY A 198 -13.10 8.70 26.18
C GLY A 198 -14.48 8.77 25.54
N ALA A 199 -15.10 9.94 25.66
CA ALA A 199 -16.40 10.22 25.06
C ALA A 199 -16.32 10.29 23.52
N ALA A 200 -17.47 10.07 22.87
CA ALA A 200 -17.62 10.31 21.44
C ALA A 200 -17.35 11.79 21.09
N GLY A 201 -16.86 12.03 19.87
CA GLY A 201 -16.52 13.37 19.37
C GLY A 201 -15.04 13.73 19.51
N ARG A 202 -14.24 12.91 20.22
CA ARG A 202 -12.78 13.01 20.18
C ARG A 202 -12.30 12.90 18.73
N GLN A 203 -11.31 13.69 18.32
CA GLN A 203 -10.80 13.65 16.95
C GLN A 203 -9.38 13.11 16.90
N ILE A 204 -8.98 12.63 15.73
CA ILE A 204 -7.57 12.42 15.39
C ILE A 204 -7.31 13.06 14.03
N ALA A 205 -6.05 13.31 13.70
CA ALA A 205 -5.66 13.69 12.35
C ALA A 205 -4.61 12.74 11.78
N ILE A 206 -4.53 12.73 10.46
CA ILE A 206 -3.57 11.95 9.69
C ILE A 206 -2.94 12.90 8.68
N GLU A 207 -1.66 12.71 8.43
CA GLU A 207 -1.00 13.26 7.25
C GLU A 207 0.08 12.30 6.74
N PHE A 208 0.57 12.59 5.55
CA PHE A 208 1.84 12.12 5.07
C PHE A 208 2.87 13.27 4.98
N GLY A 209 4.14 12.89 5.01
CA GLY A 209 5.28 13.76 4.74
C GLY A 209 6.33 13.08 3.88
N GLN A 210 7.06 13.85 3.07
CA GLN A 210 8.21 13.40 2.30
C GLN A 210 9.45 14.12 2.82
N SER A 211 10.32 13.38 3.53
CA SER A 211 11.64 13.86 3.91
C SER A 211 12.67 13.41 2.88
N PHE A 212 13.34 14.37 2.24
CA PHE A 212 14.36 14.06 1.22
C PHE A 212 15.75 13.81 1.81
N GLY A 213 15.89 13.81 3.14
CA GLY A 213 17.14 13.43 3.81
C GLY A 213 18.26 14.47 3.74
N ALA A 214 19.43 14.09 4.26
CA ALA A 214 20.59 14.97 4.34
C ALA A 214 21.14 15.33 2.95
N GLY A 215 21.25 16.63 2.67
CA GLY A 215 21.62 17.15 1.34
C GLY A 215 20.50 17.06 0.30
N GLY A 216 19.30 16.63 0.70
CA GLY A 216 18.12 16.57 -0.17
C GLY A 216 17.35 17.88 -0.23
N SER A 217 16.25 17.86 -0.99
CA SER A 217 15.29 18.97 -1.05
C SER A 217 14.58 19.22 0.29
N ALA A 218 13.93 20.38 0.43
CA ALA A 218 13.11 20.68 1.61
C ALA A 218 11.98 19.65 1.81
N GLN A 219 11.75 19.27 3.06
CA GLN A 219 10.67 18.36 3.43
C GLN A 219 9.30 18.92 3.02
N VAL A 220 8.45 18.04 2.50
CA VAL A 220 7.03 18.34 2.27
C VAL A 220 6.22 17.67 3.39
N SER A 221 5.33 18.42 4.03
CA SER A 221 4.46 17.95 5.11
C SER A 221 3.01 18.34 4.81
N GLY A 222 2.04 17.82 5.56
CA GLY A 222 0.62 18.12 5.38
C GLY A 222 0.00 17.45 4.16
N ILE A 223 0.66 16.44 3.59
CA ILE A 223 0.16 15.73 2.41
C ILE A 223 -1.10 14.96 2.82
N GLY A 224 -2.24 15.35 2.24
CA GLY A 224 -3.55 14.78 2.57
C GLY A 224 -4.00 15.02 4.01
N ALA A 225 -3.51 16.07 4.70
CA ALA A 225 -3.90 16.34 6.07
C ALA A 225 -5.43 16.31 6.24
N ALA A 226 -5.94 15.40 7.08
CA ALA A 226 -7.36 15.22 7.33
C ALA A 226 -7.60 14.83 8.78
N LYS A 227 -8.78 15.19 9.32
CA LYS A 227 -9.20 14.82 10.67
C LYS A 227 -10.50 14.01 10.68
N TYR A 228 -10.61 13.15 11.69
CA TYR A 228 -11.69 12.18 11.83
C TYR A 228 -12.23 12.24 13.25
N SER A 229 -13.55 12.33 13.39
CA SER A 229 -14.23 12.20 14.67
C SER A 229 -14.42 10.73 15.03
N LEU A 230 -14.17 10.39 16.28
CA LEU A 230 -14.23 9.04 16.82
C LEU A 230 -15.46 8.90 17.72
N ALA A 231 -16.15 7.78 17.59
CA ALA A 231 -17.08 7.30 18.61
C ALA A 231 -16.30 6.81 19.84
N ALA A 232 -16.99 6.60 20.96
CA ALA A 232 -16.42 5.84 22.08
C ALA A 232 -16.21 4.38 21.65
N GLY A 233 -15.14 3.74 22.10
CA GLY A 233 -14.80 2.37 21.72
C GLY A 233 -13.97 2.27 20.45
N ILE A 234 -14.07 1.13 19.75
CA ILE A 234 -13.25 0.86 18.55
C ILE A 234 -13.81 1.59 17.34
N ASN A 235 -12.93 2.23 16.58
CA ASN A 235 -13.23 2.90 15.33
C ASN A 235 -12.29 2.38 14.24
N THR A 236 -12.81 2.24 13.02
CA THR A 236 -11.99 2.02 11.83
C THR A 236 -11.89 3.33 11.06
N VAL A 237 -10.67 3.78 10.78
CA VAL A 237 -10.42 4.97 9.98
C VAL A 237 -9.78 4.55 8.66
N THR A 238 -10.23 5.16 7.56
CA THR A 238 -9.67 4.97 6.22
C THR A 238 -9.42 6.33 5.59
N HIS A 239 -8.24 6.50 5.02
CA HIS A 239 -7.81 7.74 4.42
C HIS A 239 -7.09 7.47 3.10
N THR A 240 -7.62 8.02 2.01
CA THR A 240 -7.05 7.90 0.66
C THR A 240 -6.45 9.23 0.24
N VAL A 241 -5.22 9.20 -0.26
CA VAL A 241 -4.46 10.40 -0.63
C VAL A 241 -3.55 10.12 -1.82
N GLN A 242 -3.28 11.14 -2.64
CA GLN A 242 -2.25 11.10 -3.66
C GLN A 242 -0.91 11.52 -3.03
N ILE A 243 0.10 10.65 -3.07
CA ILE A 243 1.46 11.00 -2.63
C ILE A 243 2.14 11.78 -3.77
N PRO A 244 2.59 13.03 -3.54
CA PRO A 244 3.20 13.85 -4.57
C PRO A 244 4.35 13.14 -5.30
N SER A 245 4.44 13.42 -6.61
CA SER A 245 5.61 13.04 -7.39
C SER A 245 6.85 13.75 -6.86
N ILE A 246 8.00 13.06 -6.89
CA ILE A 246 9.30 13.60 -6.51
C ILE A 246 10.11 14.11 -7.71
N SER A 247 9.50 14.19 -8.90
CA SER A 247 10.18 14.70 -10.10
C SER A 247 10.76 16.09 -9.86
N GLY A 248 12.03 16.29 -10.20
CA GLY A 248 12.76 17.54 -9.96
C GLY A 248 13.26 17.75 -8.51
N LYS A 249 13.05 16.79 -7.61
CA LYS A 249 13.61 16.84 -6.23
C LYS A 249 14.96 16.14 -6.16
N THR A 250 15.82 16.63 -5.27
CA THR A 250 17.09 15.96 -4.91
C THR A 250 16.86 15.03 -3.73
N VAL A 251 17.25 13.76 -3.86
CA VAL A 251 17.14 12.75 -2.81
C VAL A 251 18.50 12.57 -2.13
N GLY A 252 18.57 12.94 -0.86
CA GLY A 252 19.74 12.81 0.01
C GLY A 252 19.73 11.53 0.84
N ALA A 253 20.74 11.33 1.68
CA ALA A 253 20.82 10.15 2.55
C ALA A 253 19.76 10.18 3.67
N ASN A 254 19.33 9.01 4.17
CA ASN A 254 18.34 8.88 5.26
C ASN A 254 16.97 9.53 4.95
N ASN A 255 16.57 9.49 3.68
CA ASN A 255 15.28 9.99 3.21
C ASN A 255 14.13 8.99 3.48
N SER A 256 12.89 9.48 3.56
CA SER A 256 11.73 8.68 3.95
C SER A 256 10.38 9.25 3.48
N LEU A 257 9.41 8.35 3.29
CA LEU A 257 7.98 8.67 3.36
C LEU A 257 7.50 8.49 4.80
N ILE A 258 6.77 9.46 5.34
CA ILE A 258 6.36 9.49 6.74
C ILE A 258 4.83 9.42 6.79
N LEU A 259 4.29 8.46 7.53
CA LEU A 259 2.90 8.47 7.99
C LEU A 259 2.87 9.02 9.41
N THR A 260 2.05 10.03 9.68
CA THR A 260 1.89 10.64 11.01
C THR A 260 0.43 10.57 11.45
N LEU A 261 0.19 9.93 12.60
CA LEU A 261 -1.10 9.88 13.28
C LEU A 261 -1.08 10.85 14.46
N TRP A 262 -1.93 11.88 14.43
CA TRP A 262 -2.02 12.94 15.42
C TRP A 262 -3.11 12.67 16.46
N ALA A 263 -2.73 12.71 17.73
CA ALA A 263 -3.66 12.66 18.87
C ALA A 263 -4.09 14.06 19.34
N THR A 264 -3.21 15.05 19.19
CA THR A 264 -3.45 16.47 19.50
C THR A 264 -2.46 17.33 18.70
N GLY A 265 -2.79 18.59 18.43
CA GLY A 265 -1.83 19.50 17.80
C GLY A 265 -2.25 20.96 17.77
N GLY A 266 -1.32 21.85 18.11
CA GLY A 266 -1.54 23.29 18.20
C GLY A 266 -1.65 24.01 16.85
N ILE A 267 -1.96 25.30 16.92
CA ILE A 267 -2.29 26.14 15.76
C ILE A 267 -1.16 26.19 14.71
N ASN A 268 0.10 26.11 15.13
CA ASN A 268 1.25 26.14 14.23
C ASN A 268 1.38 24.87 13.38
N PHE A 269 0.61 23.83 13.70
CA PHE A 269 0.53 22.59 12.95
C PHE A 269 -0.79 22.44 12.16
N ASN A 270 -1.63 23.47 12.07
CA ASN A 270 -2.93 23.38 11.40
C ASN A 270 -2.85 22.86 9.95
N ALA A 271 -1.81 23.23 9.21
CA ALA A 271 -1.58 22.74 7.85
C ALA A 271 -1.24 21.24 7.78
N ARG A 272 -0.80 20.66 8.89
CA ARG A 272 -0.38 19.25 9.02
C ARG A 272 -1.45 18.37 9.67
N ASN A 273 -2.27 18.93 10.55
CA ASN A 273 -3.26 18.18 11.32
C ASN A 273 -4.72 18.56 11.01
N ALA A 274 -4.95 19.28 9.90
CA ALA A 274 -6.29 19.74 9.49
C ALA A 274 -7.03 20.54 10.59
N SER A 275 -6.29 21.39 11.31
CA SER A 275 -6.79 22.16 12.47
C SER A 275 -7.42 21.25 13.53
N LEU A 276 -6.67 20.25 13.98
CA LEU A 276 -7.10 19.29 15.00
C LEU A 276 -7.39 19.96 16.34
N GLY A 277 -6.50 20.87 16.75
CA GLY A 277 -6.58 21.57 18.02
C GLY A 277 -6.24 20.71 19.24
N THR A 278 -6.45 21.31 20.40
CA THR A 278 -6.15 20.72 21.71
C THR A 278 -7.07 19.56 22.04
N GLN A 279 -6.48 18.43 22.40
CA GLN A 279 -7.16 17.26 22.95
C GLN A 279 -6.37 16.68 24.13
N SER A 280 -6.93 15.72 24.86
CA SER A 280 -6.26 15.01 25.96
C SER A 280 -6.84 13.61 26.17
N GLY A 281 -6.14 12.78 26.95
CA GLY A 281 -6.57 11.41 27.31
C GLY A 281 -5.98 10.34 26.39
N ASP A 282 -6.49 9.11 26.53
CA ASP A 282 -5.80 7.94 25.97
C ASP A 282 -6.34 7.54 24.58
N LEU A 283 -5.45 7.23 23.64
CA LEU A 283 -5.79 6.63 22.34
C LEU A 283 -4.97 5.36 22.15
N HIS A 284 -5.58 4.36 21.54
CA HIS A 284 -4.97 3.05 21.37
C HIS A 284 -5.02 2.68 19.89
N PHE A 285 -3.86 2.52 19.26
CA PHE A 285 -3.75 2.25 17.82
C PHE A 285 -3.38 0.81 17.56
N THR A 286 -3.93 0.23 16.51
CA THR A 286 -3.49 -1.06 15.95
C THR A 286 -4.01 -1.25 14.52
N GLN A 287 -3.62 -2.36 13.89
CA GLN A 287 -3.97 -2.73 12.51
C GLN A 287 -3.69 -1.61 11.50
N VAL A 288 -2.57 -0.91 11.65
CA VAL A 288 -2.22 0.18 10.73
C VAL A 288 -1.64 -0.42 9.45
N GLN A 289 -2.34 -0.18 8.35
CA GLN A 289 -1.99 -0.66 7.02
C GLN A 289 -1.92 0.50 6.03
N LEU A 290 -0.85 0.53 5.24
CA LEU A 290 -0.74 1.39 4.07
C LEU A 290 -0.61 0.53 2.84
N GLU A 291 -1.46 0.77 1.84
CA GLU A 291 -1.43 0.08 0.57
C GLU A 291 -1.61 1.05 -0.60
N GLU A 292 -1.14 0.64 -1.78
CA GLU A 292 -1.37 1.36 -3.02
C GLU A 292 -2.79 1.11 -3.52
N GLY A 293 -3.45 2.16 -4.02
CA GLY A 293 -4.82 2.10 -4.50
C GLY A 293 -5.72 3.13 -3.82
N SER A 294 -7.00 3.10 -4.19
CA SER A 294 -8.02 4.03 -3.70
C SER A 294 -8.94 3.44 -2.64
N SER A 295 -8.72 2.19 -2.24
CA SER A 295 -9.59 1.44 -1.32
C SER A 295 -8.75 0.65 -0.33
N ALA A 296 -9.19 0.64 0.93
CA ALA A 296 -8.61 -0.22 1.95
C ALA A 296 -9.04 -1.67 1.74
N SER A 297 -8.09 -2.59 1.76
CA SER A 297 -8.36 -4.01 1.88
C SER A 297 -8.41 -4.43 3.35
N ALA A 298 -8.72 -5.71 3.59
CA ALA A 298 -8.60 -6.28 4.93
C ALA A 298 -7.14 -6.19 5.43
N PHE A 299 -6.97 -6.13 6.75
CA PHE A 299 -5.64 -6.05 7.34
C PHE A 299 -4.81 -7.29 6.97
N ASP A 300 -3.61 -7.06 6.47
CA ASP A 300 -2.67 -8.08 6.02
C ASP A 300 -1.80 -8.57 7.19
N TYR A 301 -2.13 -9.75 7.71
CA TYR A 301 -1.36 -10.44 8.74
C TYR A 301 -0.19 -11.17 8.11
N ARG A 302 0.99 -10.52 8.13
CA ARG A 302 2.24 -11.20 7.79
C ARG A 302 2.53 -12.30 8.81
N PRO A 303 3.08 -13.46 8.38
CA PRO A 303 3.57 -14.46 9.31
C PRO A 303 4.57 -13.86 10.31
N ASP A 304 4.46 -14.27 11.57
CA ASP A 304 5.27 -13.73 12.68
C ASP A 304 6.78 -13.71 12.40
N GLY A 305 7.30 -14.78 11.81
CA GLY A 305 8.73 -14.88 11.48
C GLY A 305 9.18 -13.83 10.46
N VAL A 306 8.32 -13.51 9.49
CA VAL A 306 8.59 -12.47 8.47
C VAL A 306 8.51 -11.09 9.09
N GLU A 307 7.45 -10.81 9.86
CA GLU A 307 7.27 -9.52 10.53
C GLU A 307 8.42 -9.23 11.50
N LEU A 308 8.82 -10.22 12.30
CA LEU A 308 9.94 -10.09 13.21
C LEU A 308 11.26 -9.90 12.46
N ALA A 309 11.47 -10.56 11.32
CA ALA A 309 12.66 -10.34 10.50
C ALA A 309 12.74 -8.89 9.99
N LEU A 310 11.60 -8.32 9.56
CA LEU A 310 11.51 -6.91 9.16
C LEU A 310 11.83 -5.96 10.34
N CYS A 311 11.26 -6.21 11.53
CA CYS A 311 11.59 -5.45 12.75
C CYS A 311 13.09 -5.55 13.09
N ARG A 312 13.65 -6.76 12.99
CA ARG A 312 15.06 -7.04 13.30
C ARG A 312 16.04 -6.33 12.39
N ARG A 313 15.64 -5.89 11.19
CA ARG A 313 16.50 -5.02 10.36
C ARG A 313 16.83 -3.69 11.07
N PHE A 314 16.01 -3.24 12.01
CA PHE A 314 16.18 -1.96 12.70
C PHE A 314 16.53 -2.11 14.18
N TYR A 315 16.14 -3.22 14.83
CA TYR A 315 16.52 -3.47 16.22
C TYR A 315 16.66 -4.93 16.56
N ARG A 316 17.75 -5.26 17.25
CA ARG A 316 18.00 -6.61 17.74
C ARG A 316 18.45 -6.57 19.19
N LYS A 317 18.23 -7.69 19.86
CA LYS A 317 18.74 -7.96 21.19
C LYS A 317 19.09 -9.43 21.29
N SER A 318 20.02 -9.77 22.17
CA SER A 318 20.32 -11.17 22.52
C SER A 318 19.36 -11.75 23.56
N TYR A 319 18.71 -10.88 24.34
CA TYR A 319 17.66 -11.27 25.29
C TYR A 319 16.54 -12.07 24.60
N MET A 320 15.90 -12.94 25.38
CA MET A 320 14.65 -13.57 24.96
C MET A 320 13.62 -12.52 24.56
N GLN A 321 12.73 -12.85 23.62
CA GLN A 321 11.75 -11.87 23.09
C GLN A 321 10.86 -11.28 24.20
N SER A 322 10.53 -12.08 25.21
CA SER A 322 9.76 -11.69 26.40
C SER A 322 10.49 -10.74 27.36
N ASP A 323 11.82 -10.72 27.33
CA ASP A 323 12.63 -10.08 28.36
C ASP A 323 13.04 -8.70 27.90
N ALA A 324 12.81 -7.67 28.72
CA ALA A 324 13.26 -6.32 28.39
C ALA A 324 14.80 -6.24 28.45
N PRO A 325 15.44 -5.41 27.61
CA PRO A 325 16.85 -5.09 27.79
C PRO A 325 17.15 -4.63 29.22
N GLY A 326 18.25 -5.12 29.82
CA GLY A 326 18.61 -4.85 31.21
C GLY A 326 17.93 -5.76 32.24
N THR A 327 17.07 -6.71 31.84
CA THR A 327 16.56 -7.74 32.76
C THR A 327 17.71 -8.57 33.34
N ASN A 328 17.65 -8.86 34.64
CA ASN A 328 18.64 -9.71 35.31
C ASN A 328 18.40 -11.19 34.93
N THR A 329 19.06 -11.66 33.87
CA THR A 329 18.87 -13.01 33.32
C THR A 329 20.11 -13.52 32.59
N ASN A 330 20.24 -14.84 32.54
CA ASN A 330 21.27 -15.53 31.78
C ASN A 330 20.79 -16.03 30.41
N ALA A 331 19.48 -16.09 30.16
CA ALA A 331 18.93 -16.64 28.92
C ALA A 331 19.26 -15.74 27.72
N GLY A 332 19.87 -16.31 26.67
CA GLY A 332 20.27 -15.58 25.46
C GLY A 332 21.64 -14.89 25.53
N ARG A 333 22.35 -14.98 26.66
CA ARG A 333 23.65 -14.31 26.84
C ARG A 333 24.72 -14.88 25.91
N PHE A 334 25.64 -14.02 25.50
CA PHE A 334 26.95 -14.43 25.03
C PHE A 334 27.77 -14.98 26.21
N THR A 335 28.53 -16.06 25.97
CA THR A 335 29.37 -16.70 26.97
C THR A 335 30.77 -16.96 26.40
N ALA A 336 31.78 -16.49 27.10
CA ALA A 336 33.18 -16.85 26.86
C ALA A 336 33.80 -17.47 28.12
N GLY A 337 34.42 -18.63 27.97
CA GLY A 337 35.24 -19.27 29.00
C GLY A 337 36.70 -19.26 28.57
N ASN A 338 37.48 -18.32 29.09
CA ASN A 338 38.93 -18.21 28.87
C ASN A 338 39.65 -18.47 30.20
N GLY A 339 40.89 -18.96 30.19
CA GLY A 339 41.63 -19.30 31.42
C GLY A 339 42.00 -18.09 32.30
N THR A 340 42.41 -18.34 33.54
CA THR A 340 42.81 -17.33 34.55
C THR A 340 44.22 -16.79 34.30
N ASN A 341 44.48 -16.20 33.13
CA ASN A 341 45.78 -15.58 32.83
C ASN A 341 45.77 -14.08 33.16
N THR A 342 46.88 -13.56 33.68
CA THR A 342 47.06 -12.12 33.91
C THR A 342 47.08 -11.35 32.59
N ASN A 343 46.44 -10.18 32.55
CA ASN A 343 46.42 -9.26 31.40
C ASN A 343 45.88 -9.89 30.09
N GLN A 344 44.95 -10.85 30.18
CA GLN A 344 44.34 -11.42 28.99
C GLN A 344 43.35 -10.43 28.36
N ILE A 345 43.64 -10.06 27.12
CA ILE A 345 42.70 -9.28 26.29
C ILE A 345 41.75 -10.27 25.61
N ASN A 346 40.47 -10.13 25.92
CA ASN A 346 39.41 -10.92 25.29
C ASN A 346 38.81 -10.08 24.16
N ARG A 347 38.65 -10.65 22.97
CA ARG A 347 37.94 -10.04 21.84
C ARG A 347 37.13 -11.08 21.11
N PHE A 348 35.83 -10.81 20.97
CA PHE A 348 34.91 -11.71 20.32
C PHE A 348 34.07 -10.97 19.29
N CYS A 349 33.94 -11.57 18.12
CA CYS A 349 33.01 -11.11 17.11
C CYS A 349 31.63 -11.67 17.41
N VAL A 350 30.65 -10.78 17.50
CA VAL A 350 29.23 -11.11 17.66
C VAL A 350 28.54 -10.88 16.32
N GLN A 351 27.98 -11.97 15.78
CA GLN A 351 27.17 -11.92 14.56
C GLN A 351 25.75 -11.45 14.91
N LEU A 352 25.24 -10.49 14.16
CA LEU A 352 23.87 -9.99 14.32
C LEU A 352 22.86 -10.89 13.60
N GLY A 353 23.31 -11.77 12.70
CA GLY A 353 22.49 -12.56 11.77
C GLY A 353 22.41 -11.86 10.42
N GLU A 354 21.20 -11.64 9.90
CA GLU A 354 21.00 -10.81 8.69
C GLU A 354 21.54 -9.38 8.88
N PRO A 355 22.09 -8.72 7.85
CA PRO A 355 22.51 -7.33 7.96
C PRO A 355 21.39 -6.41 8.48
N MET A 356 21.75 -5.53 9.40
CA MET A 356 20.89 -4.44 9.86
C MET A 356 20.82 -3.33 8.81
N ARG A 357 19.89 -2.39 8.99
CA ARG A 357 19.65 -1.26 8.09
C ARG A 357 20.90 -0.41 7.86
N ALA A 358 21.69 -0.22 8.91
CA ALA A 358 22.95 0.51 8.96
C ALA A 358 23.78 -0.05 10.13
N PRO A 359 25.08 0.30 10.25
CA PRO A 359 25.85 0.01 11.46
C PRO A 359 25.10 0.50 12.72
N PRO A 360 24.75 -0.39 13.66
CA PRO A 360 23.87 -0.04 14.77
C PRO A 360 24.60 0.65 15.92
N SER A 361 23.86 1.40 16.73
CA SER A 361 24.26 1.77 18.09
C SER A 361 24.10 0.56 19.01
N LEU A 362 25.13 0.23 19.78
CA LEU A 362 25.18 -0.97 20.60
C LEU A 362 25.21 -0.63 22.09
N VAL A 363 24.48 -1.41 22.89
CA VAL A 363 24.63 -1.39 24.35
C VAL A 363 24.90 -2.80 24.82
N ILE A 364 26.01 -2.98 25.54
CA ILE A 364 26.37 -4.24 26.19
C ILE A 364 25.81 -4.24 27.60
N TYR A 365 25.27 -5.36 28.06
CA TYR A 365 24.75 -5.53 29.41
C TYR A 365 25.45 -6.70 30.08
N GLY A 366 26.00 -6.52 31.27
CA GLY A 366 26.64 -7.64 32.00
C GLY A 366 25.60 -8.69 32.35
N ALA A 367 25.87 -9.98 32.11
CA ALA A 367 24.92 -11.06 32.38
C ALA A 367 25.37 -11.92 33.57
N PRO A 368 24.53 -12.10 34.62
CA PRO A 368 23.12 -11.75 34.66
C PRO A 368 22.83 -10.33 35.19
N SER A 369 23.82 -9.50 35.52
CA SER A 369 23.58 -8.24 36.25
C SER A 369 22.56 -7.26 35.62
N GLY A 370 22.39 -7.27 34.29
CA GLY A 370 21.58 -6.31 33.55
C GLY A 370 22.18 -4.90 33.51
N THR A 371 23.40 -4.71 34.01
CA THR A 371 24.05 -3.39 34.07
C THR A 371 24.57 -3.01 32.68
N PRO A 372 24.27 -1.80 32.16
CA PRO A 372 24.74 -1.37 30.84
C PRO A 372 26.24 -1.00 30.86
N GLY A 373 26.90 -1.16 29.71
CA GLY A 373 28.31 -0.80 29.49
C GLY A 373 29.34 -1.78 30.05
N VAL A 374 28.92 -2.95 30.53
CA VAL A 374 29.81 -3.90 31.24
C VAL A 374 29.65 -5.34 30.77
N VAL A 375 30.68 -6.15 31.03
CA VAL A 375 30.67 -7.62 30.96
C VAL A 375 30.77 -8.15 32.38
N SER A 376 30.00 -9.19 32.73
CA SER A 376 30.13 -9.85 34.02
C SER A 376 31.24 -10.90 33.98
N GLN A 377 31.97 -11.06 35.08
CA GLN A 377 33.05 -12.03 35.28
C GLN A 377 32.57 -13.26 36.07
N ALA A 378 33.46 -14.23 36.30
CA ALA A 378 33.09 -15.54 36.86
C ALA A 378 32.58 -15.44 38.30
N ASP A 379 33.09 -14.47 39.06
CA ASP A 379 32.64 -14.13 40.41
C ASP A 379 31.38 -13.23 40.44
N GLY A 380 30.84 -12.86 39.27
CA GLY A 380 29.71 -11.95 39.13
C GLY A 380 30.06 -10.46 39.21
N SER A 381 31.33 -10.10 39.40
CA SER A 381 31.78 -8.71 39.30
C SER A 381 31.65 -8.19 37.86
N ASN A 382 31.50 -6.88 37.70
CA ASN A 382 31.34 -6.24 36.39
C ASN A 382 32.61 -5.49 35.99
N ILE A 383 32.97 -5.58 34.72
CA ILE A 383 34.08 -4.84 34.11
C ILE A 383 33.61 -4.13 32.84
N THR A 384 34.18 -2.97 32.53
CA THR A 384 33.80 -2.19 31.35
C THR A 384 33.95 -3.01 30.07
N ALA A 385 32.90 -3.01 29.26
CA ALA A 385 32.92 -3.55 27.92
C ALA A 385 33.46 -2.51 26.94
N VAL A 386 34.24 -2.96 25.96
CA VAL A 386 34.67 -2.16 24.81
C VAL A 386 33.98 -2.71 23.57
N VAL A 387 33.30 -1.84 22.83
CA VAL A 387 32.68 -2.18 21.55
C VAL A 387 33.50 -1.57 20.42
N GLU A 388 33.86 -2.37 19.42
CA GLU A 388 34.66 -1.94 18.28
C GLU A 388 34.23 -2.63 16.98
N ALA A 389 34.76 -2.17 15.84
CA ALA A 389 34.49 -2.75 14.52
C ALA A 389 32.98 -2.97 14.22
N ILE A 390 32.18 -1.93 14.46
CA ILE A 390 30.73 -1.96 14.28
C ILE A 390 30.39 -1.96 12.79
N GLY A 391 29.90 -3.10 12.29
CA GLY A 391 29.29 -3.26 10.98
C GLY A 391 27.79 -3.49 11.07
N ASP A 392 27.12 -3.54 9.92
CA ASP A 392 25.69 -3.85 9.82
C ASP A 392 25.38 -5.33 10.12
N ALA A 393 26.32 -6.25 9.90
CA ALA A 393 26.14 -7.69 10.14
C ALA A 393 26.83 -8.21 11.42
N SER A 394 27.76 -7.46 12.00
CA SER A 394 28.53 -7.90 13.17
C SER A 394 29.19 -6.75 13.91
N PHE A 395 29.62 -7.00 15.14
CA PHE A 395 30.47 -6.10 15.93
C PHE A 395 31.43 -6.90 16.81
N ASN A 396 32.47 -6.26 17.31
CA ASN A 396 33.39 -6.87 18.26
C ASN A 396 33.13 -6.35 19.67
N VAL A 397 33.20 -7.24 20.66
CA VAL A 397 33.21 -6.90 22.09
C VAL A 397 34.52 -7.37 22.69
N GLY A 398 35.18 -6.49 23.42
CA GLY A 398 36.36 -6.81 24.21
C GLY A 398 36.27 -6.36 25.66
N TRP A 399 37.03 -7.01 26.52
CA TRP A 399 37.20 -6.67 27.92
C TRP A 399 38.51 -7.25 28.46
N ASN A 400 38.98 -6.69 29.57
CA ASN A 400 40.13 -7.19 30.31
C ASN A 400 39.64 -7.70 31.66
N ASN A 401 39.92 -8.95 32.01
CA ASN A 401 39.50 -9.48 33.31
C ASN A 401 40.34 -8.88 34.46
N THR A 402 39.73 -8.76 35.63
CA THR A 402 40.46 -8.48 36.88
C THR A 402 41.42 -9.64 37.17
N ASN A 403 42.56 -9.37 37.81
CA ASN A 403 43.50 -10.42 38.19
C ASN A 403 42.81 -11.52 39.02
N GLY A 404 43.01 -12.78 38.65
CA GLY A 404 42.37 -13.95 39.27
C GLY A 404 40.93 -14.24 38.78
N GLN A 405 40.36 -13.37 37.94
CA GLN A 405 39.07 -13.60 37.29
C GLN A 405 39.24 -14.16 35.88
N TRP A 406 38.15 -14.72 35.35
CA TRP A 406 38.14 -15.36 34.05
C TRP A 406 36.78 -15.24 33.36
N GLY A 407 36.77 -15.52 32.06
CA GLY A 407 35.57 -15.53 31.23
C GLY A 407 34.91 -14.16 31.04
N GLY A 408 33.71 -14.19 30.45
CA GLY A 408 32.88 -13.02 30.26
C GLY A 408 31.48 -13.38 29.79
N TRP A 409 30.48 -12.78 30.44
CA TRP A 409 29.06 -12.98 30.15
C TRP A 409 28.38 -11.66 29.94
N PHE A 410 27.72 -11.52 28.79
CA PHE A 410 27.01 -10.30 28.45
C PHE A 410 25.83 -10.56 27.53
N GLN A 411 24.91 -9.63 27.53
CA GLN A 411 23.82 -9.47 26.58
C GLN A 411 24.08 -8.20 25.77
N TRP A 412 23.33 -7.99 24.70
CA TRP A 412 23.46 -6.81 23.88
C TRP A 412 22.12 -6.37 23.29
N THR A 413 22.04 -5.09 22.98
CA THR A 413 21.06 -4.50 22.06
C THR A 413 21.79 -3.82 20.92
N ALA A 414 21.17 -3.81 19.74
CA ALA A 414 21.66 -3.17 18.53
C ALA A 414 20.51 -2.36 17.93
N ASP A 415 20.66 -1.04 17.80
CA ASP A 415 19.66 -0.13 17.25
C ASP A 415 20.19 0.57 16.01
N ALA A 416 19.57 0.31 14.85
CA ALA A 416 19.91 0.90 13.55
C ALA A 416 18.84 1.90 13.07
N GLU A 417 17.97 2.35 13.97
CA GLU A 417 17.11 3.50 13.70
C GLU A 417 17.93 4.80 13.68
N ILE A 418 17.58 5.70 12.76
CA ILE A 418 18.22 7.02 12.59
C ILE A 418 17.15 8.10 12.75
#